data_AF-A0A7J2KI06-F1
#
_entry.id   AF-A0A7J2KI06-F1
#
_cell.length_a   1.000
_cell.length_b   1.000
_cell.length_c   1.000
_cell.angle_alpha   90.00
_cell.angle_beta   90.00
_cell.angle_gamma   90.00
#
_symmetry.space_group_name_H-M   'P 1'
#
loop_
_entity.id
_entity.type
_entity.pdbx_description
1 polymer ?
#
loop_
_entity_poly.entity_id
_entity_poly.type
_entity_poly.pdbx_seq_one_letter_code
_entity_poly.pdbx_strand_id
1 'polypeptide(L)'
;MKTLLLPWLDFMLSVTTRGILLSSIFSTTPFISKILLCLTTKITAITVETVTPLYILTLSILRGIKLSKEAQRKFLLDLAGLLERTVIIVTKDGKVFEGTLSGFDHPALNVSLVDVKVSDKTYPKVIIRGDMIAEIIAKEKPLFDAKEFARILERYFPNLVKVHEEAGIVVIGEKIKVSEKGVEGVGPIADRVRKLFNDYIESKEKEASS
;
A
#
# COMPACT_ATOMS: atom_id res chain seq x y z
N MET A 1 -13.03 -26.33 -9.48
CA MET A 1 -12.27 -26.42 -10.75
C MET A 1 -10.79 -26.33 -10.41
N LYS A 2 -10.01 -27.29 -10.92
CA LYS A 2 -8.71 -27.78 -10.43
C LYS A 2 -7.73 -26.71 -9.94
N THR A 3 -7.41 -26.75 -8.64
CA THR A 3 -6.23 -26.13 -8.04
C THR A 3 -4.97 -26.73 -8.66
N LEU A 4 -4.18 -25.87 -9.31
CA LEU A 4 -2.79 -26.10 -9.71
C LEU A 4 -1.94 -26.33 -8.46
N LEU A 5 -2.06 -27.51 -7.86
CA LEU A 5 -1.09 -28.01 -6.90
C LEU A 5 0.13 -28.47 -7.70
N LEU A 6 1.17 -27.66 -7.56
CA LEU A 6 2.58 -27.83 -7.92
C LEU A 6 2.96 -29.27 -8.36
N PRO A 7 3.29 -29.49 -9.65
CA PRO A 7 3.78 -30.78 -10.18
C PRO A 7 5.02 -31.32 -9.43
N TRP A 8 5.74 -30.43 -8.76
CA TRP A 8 6.91 -30.74 -7.94
C TRP A 8 6.57 -31.43 -6.61
N LEU A 9 5.38 -31.22 -6.04
CA LEU A 9 4.98 -31.88 -4.80
C LEU A 9 4.68 -33.36 -5.02
N ASP A 10 4.05 -33.68 -6.17
CA ASP A 10 3.85 -35.06 -6.63
C ASP A 10 5.20 -35.73 -6.99
N PHE A 11 6.15 -34.97 -7.53
CA PHE A 11 7.50 -35.48 -7.78
C PHE A 11 8.24 -35.82 -6.48
N MET A 12 8.17 -34.94 -5.48
CA MET A 12 8.75 -35.20 -4.15
C MET A 12 8.10 -36.41 -3.47
N LEU A 13 6.77 -36.47 -3.43
CA LEU A 13 6.04 -37.63 -2.87
C LEU A 13 6.38 -38.91 -3.63
N SER A 14 6.47 -38.89 -4.96
CA SER A 14 6.86 -40.05 -5.78
C SER A 14 8.26 -40.58 -5.44
N VAL A 15 9.22 -39.70 -5.16
CA VAL A 15 10.58 -40.09 -4.75
C VAL A 15 10.56 -40.73 -3.36
N THR A 16 9.77 -40.21 -2.42
CA THR A 16 9.63 -40.79 -1.08
C THR A 16 8.91 -42.14 -1.11
N THR A 17 7.82 -42.28 -1.86
CA THR A 17 7.04 -43.55 -1.93
C THR A 17 7.81 -44.64 -2.69
N ARG A 18 8.59 -44.28 -3.73
CA ARG A 18 9.48 -45.24 -4.42
C ARG A 18 10.71 -45.62 -3.60
N GLY A 19 11.24 -44.70 -2.79
CA GLY A 19 12.34 -44.99 -1.86
C GLY A 19 11.97 -46.03 -0.79
N ILE A 20 10.71 -46.04 -0.35
CA ILE A 20 10.21 -47.00 0.65
C ILE A 20 9.95 -48.38 0.03
N LEU A 21 9.44 -48.47 -1.21
CA LEU A 21 9.17 -49.74 -1.90
C LEU A 21 10.43 -50.55 -2.28
N LEU A 22 11.59 -49.91 -2.41
CA LEU A 22 12.87 -50.62 -2.63
C LEU A 22 13.42 -51.27 -1.36
N SER A 23 12.98 -50.85 -0.17
CA SER A 23 13.43 -51.45 1.09
C SER A 23 12.77 -52.81 1.40
N SER A 24 11.63 -53.13 0.76
CA SER A 24 10.88 -54.37 1.00
C SER A 24 11.28 -55.56 0.12
N ILE A 25 12.16 -55.39 -0.88
CA ILE A 25 12.50 -56.46 -1.85
C ILE A 25 13.86 -57.13 -1.53
N PHE A 26 14.71 -56.53 -0.71
CA PHE A 26 16.05 -57.07 -0.42
C PHE A 26 16.14 -57.67 0.99
N SER A 27 15.50 -58.82 1.16
CA SER A 27 15.56 -59.65 2.37
C SER A 27 16.33 -60.96 2.13
N THR A 28 17.47 -60.94 1.45
CA THR A 28 18.41 -62.09 1.44
C THR A 28 19.82 -61.62 1.06
N THR A 29 20.52 -60.95 1.97
CA THR A 29 22.00 -60.97 2.10
C THR A 29 22.41 -59.99 3.22
N PRO A 30 23.02 -60.45 4.33
CA PRO A 30 23.18 -59.61 5.52
C PRO A 30 24.30 -58.56 5.42
N PHE A 31 25.10 -58.55 4.34
CA PHE A 31 26.31 -57.72 4.27
C PHE A 31 26.18 -56.47 3.38
N ILE A 32 25.40 -56.52 2.30
CA ILE A 32 25.26 -55.39 1.35
C ILE A 32 24.16 -54.40 1.80
N SER A 33 23.17 -54.90 2.54
CA SER A 33 22.03 -54.13 3.06
C SER A 33 22.45 -52.97 3.98
N LYS A 34 23.40 -53.18 4.90
CA LYS A 34 23.81 -52.14 5.86
C LYS A 34 24.59 -50.99 5.22
N ILE A 35 25.44 -51.28 4.23
CA ILE A 35 26.22 -50.24 3.53
C ILE A 35 25.29 -49.39 2.66
N LEU A 36 24.37 -50.04 1.94
CA LEU A 36 23.44 -49.34 1.06
C LEU A 36 22.40 -48.52 1.84
N LEU A 37 21.89 -49.03 2.98
CA LEU A 37 21.00 -48.29 3.87
C LEU A 37 21.70 -47.10 4.57
N CYS A 38 22.99 -47.24 4.87
CA CYS A 38 23.82 -46.17 5.45
C CYS A 38 24.13 -45.06 4.43
N LEU A 39 24.31 -45.41 3.15
CA LEU A 39 24.52 -44.43 2.08
C LEU A 39 23.24 -43.67 1.75
N THR A 40 22.07 -44.33 1.68
CA THR A 40 20.80 -43.64 1.39
C THR A 40 20.35 -42.71 2.52
N THR A 41 20.62 -43.07 3.78
CA THR A 41 20.37 -42.19 4.93
C THR A 41 21.33 -41.00 5.01
N LYS A 42 22.62 -41.19 4.68
CA LYS A 42 23.57 -40.07 4.61
C LYS A 42 23.26 -39.10 3.47
N ILE A 43 22.87 -39.60 2.30
CA ILE A 43 22.56 -38.75 1.14
C ILE A 43 21.27 -37.93 1.38
N THR A 44 20.27 -38.50 2.05
CA THR A 44 19.04 -37.77 2.41
C THR A 44 19.26 -36.74 3.52
N ALA A 45 20.18 -36.98 4.46
CA ALA A 45 20.53 -35.98 5.48
C ALA A 45 21.20 -34.73 4.88
N ILE A 46 22.13 -34.92 3.93
CA ILE A 46 22.89 -33.83 3.29
C ILE A 46 21.98 -32.88 2.49
N THR A 47 20.92 -33.39 1.86
CA THR A 47 19.98 -32.55 1.07
C THR A 47 19.03 -31.76 1.96
N VAL A 48 18.67 -32.25 3.14
CA VAL A 48 17.79 -31.53 4.08
C VAL A 48 18.55 -30.39 4.78
N GLU A 49 19.81 -30.59 5.18
CA GLU A 49 20.60 -29.57 5.89
C GLU A 49 20.97 -28.35 5.02
N THR A 50 21.05 -28.51 3.70
CA THR A 50 21.48 -27.44 2.78
C THR A 50 20.32 -26.71 2.09
N VAL A 51 19.20 -27.39 1.82
CA VAL A 51 18.05 -26.82 1.09
C VAL A 51 17.08 -26.08 2.02
N THR A 52 16.96 -26.52 3.28
CA THR A 52 16.09 -25.88 4.28
C THR A 52 16.49 -24.44 4.64
N PRO A 53 17.77 -24.07 4.85
CA PRO A 53 18.12 -22.69 5.20
C PRO A 53 17.85 -21.70 4.05
N LEU A 54 18.08 -22.10 2.78
CA LEU A 54 17.77 -21.29 1.59
C LEU A 54 16.25 -21.04 1.42
N TYR A 55 15.44 -22.06 1.73
CA TYR A 55 13.98 -21.92 1.71
C TYR A 55 13.46 -21.04 2.86
N ILE A 56 14.07 -21.14 4.04
CA ILE A 56 13.73 -20.28 5.19
C ILE A 56 14.14 -18.82 4.90
N LEU A 57 15.30 -18.59 4.27
CA LEU A 57 15.75 -17.24 3.89
C LEU A 57 14.77 -16.59 2.89
N THR A 58 14.36 -17.33 1.86
CA THR A 58 13.39 -16.85 0.87
C THR A 58 11.99 -16.62 1.47
N LEU A 59 11.53 -17.47 2.39
CA LEU A 59 10.29 -17.25 3.16
C LEU A 59 10.37 -16.06 4.11
N SER A 60 11.56 -15.74 4.62
CA SER A 60 11.77 -14.61 5.55
C SER A 60 11.80 -13.27 4.79
N ILE A 61 12.36 -13.26 3.58
CA ILE A 61 12.28 -12.12 2.65
C ILE A 61 10.82 -11.92 2.17
N LEU A 62 10.05 -13.00 1.95
CA LEU A 62 8.63 -12.92 1.57
C LEU A 62 7.69 -12.46 2.72
N ARG A 63 8.16 -12.53 3.97
CA ARG A 63 7.43 -12.05 5.17
C ARG A 63 7.71 -10.59 5.51
N GLY A 64 8.60 -9.92 4.76
CA GLY A 64 8.90 -8.51 4.93
C GLY A 64 7.70 -7.64 4.58
N ILE A 65 7.14 -6.99 5.61
CA ILE A 65 6.15 -5.91 5.55
C ILE A 65 4.76 -6.35 5.09
N LYS A 66 4.11 -7.20 5.90
CA LYS A 66 2.64 -7.17 5.98
C LYS A 66 2.25 -5.85 6.67
N LEU A 67 2.23 -4.76 5.91
CA LEU A 67 1.47 -3.57 6.30
C LEU A 67 0.07 -4.07 6.69
N SER A 68 -0.46 -3.60 7.82
CA SER A 68 -1.85 -3.90 8.14
C SER A 68 -2.69 -3.41 6.95
N LYS A 69 -3.68 -4.20 6.51
CA LYS A 69 -4.54 -3.81 5.38
C LYS A 69 -5.12 -2.41 5.56
N GLU A 70 -5.36 -2.06 6.82
CA GLU A 70 -5.85 -0.76 7.25
C GLU A 70 -4.81 0.36 7.05
N ALA A 71 -3.55 0.15 7.47
CA ALA A 71 -2.48 1.12 7.25
C ALA A 71 -2.19 1.34 5.75
N GLN A 72 -2.24 0.27 4.95
CA GLN A 72 -2.09 0.37 3.50
C GLN A 72 -3.23 1.17 2.86
N ARG A 73 -4.48 0.93 3.29
CA ARG A 73 -5.65 1.69 2.81
C ARG A 73 -5.52 3.17 3.16
N LYS A 74 -5.16 3.49 4.41
CA LYS A 74 -4.96 4.86 4.86
C LYS A 74 -3.87 5.57 4.05
N PHE A 75 -2.73 4.90 3.84
CA PHE A 75 -1.66 5.43 3.01
C PHE A 75 -2.09 5.76 1.57
N LEU A 76 -2.91 4.90 0.96
CA LEU A 76 -3.46 5.17 -0.38
C LEU A 76 -4.41 6.37 -0.41
N LEU A 77 -5.19 6.57 0.65
CA LEU A 77 -6.06 7.75 0.79
C LEU A 77 -5.25 9.03 0.99
N ASP A 78 -4.17 8.96 1.80
CA ASP A 78 -3.26 10.09 1.99
C ASP A 78 -2.60 10.48 0.66
N LEU A 79 -2.11 9.52 -0.14
CA LEU A 79 -1.56 9.79 -1.48
C LEU A 79 -2.61 10.32 -2.47
N ALA A 80 -3.83 9.78 -2.43
CA ALA A 80 -4.93 10.26 -3.26
C ALA A 80 -5.28 11.72 -2.93
N GLY A 81 -5.16 12.13 -1.67
CA GLY A 81 -5.36 13.51 -1.23
C GLY A 81 -4.26 14.47 -1.69
N LEU A 82 -3.09 13.97 -2.11
CA LEU A 82 -2.02 14.78 -2.68
C LEU A 82 -2.16 15.01 -4.18
N LEU A 83 -3.07 14.29 -4.86
CA LEU A 83 -3.28 14.48 -6.30
C LEU A 83 -3.69 15.92 -6.60
N GLU A 84 -3.16 16.45 -7.70
CA GLU A 84 -3.38 17.81 -8.20
C GLU A 84 -2.81 18.92 -7.29
N ARG A 85 -2.05 18.56 -6.25
CA ARG A 85 -1.38 19.53 -5.35
C ARG A 85 0.11 19.66 -5.63
N THR A 86 0.69 20.78 -5.23
CA THR A 86 2.14 20.99 -5.30
C THR A 86 2.86 20.17 -4.23
N VAL A 87 3.77 19.31 -4.67
CA VAL A 87 4.59 18.46 -3.82
C VAL A 87 6.08 18.64 -4.12
N ILE A 88 6.90 18.37 -3.12
CA ILE A 88 8.35 18.32 -3.23
C ILE A 88 8.78 16.87 -3.04
N ILE A 89 9.50 16.32 -4.02
CA ILE A 89 10.03 14.96 -3.96
C ILE A 89 11.54 15.03 -3.82
N VAL A 90 12.05 14.42 -2.76
CA VAL A 90 13.49 14.24 -2.55
C VAL A 90 13.86 12.83 -2.98
N THR A 91 14.84 12.75 -3.87
CA THR A 91 15.37 11.48 -4.38
C THR A 91 16.49 10.98 -3.47
N LYS A 92 16.77 9.68 -3.47
CA LYS A 92 17.93 9.09 -2.77
C LYS A 92 19.26 9.73 -3.15
N ASP A 93 19.37 10.25 -4.36
CA ASP A 93 20.55 10.97 -4.86
C ASP A 93 20.65 12.42 -4.34
N GLY A 94 19.71 12.87 -3.49
CA GLY A 94 19.64 14.24 -2.98
C GLY A 94 19.02 15.26 -3.95
N LYS A 95 18.54 14.83 -5.12
CA LYS A 95 17.84 15.71 -6.08
C LYS A 95 16.45 16.05 -5.58
N VAL A 96 16.09 17.33 -5.70
CA VAL A 96 14.79 17.87 -5.29
C VAL A 96 13.98 18.22 -6.52
N PHE A 97 12.77 17.67 -6.60
CA PHE A 97 11.80 17.92 -7.65
C PHE A 97 10.59 18.61 -7.04
N GLU A 98 10.28 19.81 -7.48
CA GLU A 98 9.09 20.54 -7.05
C GLU A 98 8.09 20.62 -8.20
N GLY A 99 6.87 20.13 -8.02
CA GLY A 99 5.86 20.18 -9.07
C GLY A 99 4.50 19.66 -8.62
N THR A 100 3.53 19.64 -9.52
CA THR A 100 2.16 19.19 -9.22
C THR A 100 2.05 17.68 -9.39
N LEU A 101 1.54 17.00 -8.37
CA LEU A 101 1.36 15.54 -8.40
C LEU A 101 0.20 15.17 -9.33
N SER A 102 0.50 14.55 -10.47
CA SER A 102 -0.52 14.13 -11.45
C SER A 102 -1.00 12.69 -11.28
N GLY A 103 -0.20 11.83 -10.65
CA GLY A 103 -0.56 10.44 -10.47
C GLY A 103 0.51 9.64 -9.76
N PHE A 104 0.11 8.49 -9.21
CA PHE A 104 1.00 7.52 -8.58
C PHE A 104 0.55 6.08 -8.89
N ASP A 105 1.49 5.14 -8.78
CA ASP A 105 1.28 3.70 -8.97
C ASP A 105 1.39 2.95 -7.64
N HIS A 106 0.68 1.82 -7.51
CA HIS A 106 0.74 0.93 -6.34
C HIS A 106 0.87 -0.53 -6.81
N PRO A 107 1.84 -1.31 -6.29
CA PRO A 107 2.63 -1.09 -5.07
C PRO A 107 3.98 -0.40 -5.28
N ALA A 108 4.39 -0.16 -6.53
CA ALA A 108 5.74 0.30 -6.83
C ALA A 108 6.02 1.77 -6.47
N LEU A 109 4.98 2.59 -6.19
CA LEU A 109 5.12 4.01 -5.82
C LEU A 109 5.81 4.86 -6.89
N ASN A 110 5.64 4.51 -8.17
CA ASN A 110 6.07 5.38 -9.27
C ASN A 110 5.21 6.65 -9.24
N VAL A 111 5.83 7.82 -9.36
CA VAL A 111 5.15 9.11 -9.24
C VAL A 111 5.29 9.90 -10.53
N SER A 112 4.20 10.50 -10.99
CA SER A 112 4.19 11.42 -12.13
C SER A 112 3.91 12.84 -11.69
N LEU A 113 4.83 13.75 -12.00
CA LEU A 113 4.74 15.17 -11.71
C LEU A 113 4.58 15.98 -13.02
N VAL A 114 3.89 17.12 -12.91
CA VAL A 114 3.67 18.10 -13.98
C VAL A 114 4.26 19.46 -13.55
N ASP A 115 4.71 20.25 -14.52
CA ASP A 115 5.30 21.59 -14.32
C ASP A 115 6.41 21.61 -13.26
N VAL A 116 7.37 20.71 -13.45
CA VAL A 116 8.37 20.35 -12.44
C VAL A 116 9.57 21.27 -12.52
N LYS A 117 9.90 21.93 -11.42
CA LYS A 117 11.13 22.69 -11.23
C LYS A 117 12.18 21.80 -10.59
N VAL A 118 13.35 21.76 -11.22
CA VAL A 118 14.54 21.05 -10.74
C VAL A 118 15.70 22.03 -10.82
N SER A 119 16.12 22.53 -9.66
CA SER A 119 17.10 23.62 -9.58
C SER A 119 16.62 24.82 -10.42
N ASP A 120 17.29 25.13 -11.53
CA ASP A 120 16.95 26.28 -12.40
C ASP A 120 16.21 25.88 -13.70
N LYS A 121 15.83 24.61 -13.86
CA LYS A 121 15.18 24.12 -15.07
C LYS A 121 13.75 23.68 -14.78
N THR A 122 12.85 24.02 -15.70
CA THR A 122 11.45 23.59 -15.67
C THR A 122 11.22 22.52 -16.72
N TYR A 123 10.53 21.45 -16.32
CA TYR A 123 10.17 20.33 -17.16
C TYR A 123 8.64 20.15 -17.15
N PRO A 124 7.99 20.00 -18.31
CA PRO A 124 6.53 19.89 -18.36
C PRO A 124 6.01 18.60 -17.70
N LYS A 125 6.80 17.53 -17.72
CA LYS A 125 6.43 16.21 -17.18
C LYS A 125 7.68 15.50 -16.67
N VAL A 126 7.61 14.92 -15.47
CA VAL A 126 8.65 14.05 -14.92
C VAL A 126 7.99 12.81 -14.33
N ILE A 127 8.56 11.63 -14.59
CA ILE A 127 8.15 10.38 -13.97
C ILE A 127 9.34 9.86 -13.17
N ILE A 128 9.13 9.68 -11.87
CA ILE A 128 10.14 9.21 -10.93
C ILE A 128 9.76 7.80 -10.51
N ARG A 129 10.71 6.88 -10.61
CA ARG A 129 10.51 5.50 -10.16
C ARG A 129 10.49 5.45 -8.64
N GLY A 130 9.59 4.67 -8.06
CA GLY A 130 9.38 4.67 -6.60
C GLY A 130 10.57 4.15 -5.78
N ASP A 131 11.45 3.36 -6.38
CA ASP A 131 12.70 2.91 -5.77
C ASP A 131 13.72 4.04 -5.56
N MET A 132 13.61 5.15 -6.31
CA MET A 132 14.49 6.32 -6.21
C MET A 132 13.96 7.38 -5.24
N ILE A 133 12.68 7.31 -4.86
CA ILE A 133 12.05 8.27 -3.96
C ILE A 133 12.55 8.02 -2.54
N ALA A 134 13.03 9.09 -1.88
CA ALA A 134 13.36 9.08 -0.46
C ALA A 134 12.20 9.66 0.35
N GLU A 135 11.69 10.82 -0.06
CA GLU A 135 10.64 11.55 0.66
C GLU A 135 9.66 12.22 -0.31
N ILE A 136 8.40 12.31 0.11
CA ILE A 136 7.34 13.09 -0.56
C ILE A 136 6.80 14.08 0.46
N ILE A 137 6.91 15.36 0.16
CA ILE A 137 6.54 16.46 1.06
C ILE A 137 5.41 17.26 0.40
N ALA A 138 4.29 17.42 1.11
CA ALA A 138 3.20 18.28 0.68
C ALA A 138 3.55 19.75 0.97
N LYS A 139 3.52 20.61 -0.05
CA LYS A 139 3.85 22.03 0.13
C LYS A 139 2.66 22.84 0.64
N GLU A 140 1.46 22.45 0.25
CA GLU A 140 0.22 23.17 0.54
C GLU A 140 -0.55 22.49 1.67
N LYS A 141 -0.99 23.30 2.65
CA LYS A 141 -1.95 22.86 3.66
C LYS A 141 -3.34 22.83 3.01
N PRO A 142 -4.13 21.74 3.17
CA PRO A 142 -5.50 21.72 2.66
C PRO A 142 -6.31 22.87 3.27
N LEU A 143 -7.08 23.56 2.42
CA LEU A 143 -8.00 24.62 2.88
C LEU A 143 -9.17 24.03 3.67
N PHE A 144 -9.54 22.79 3.36
CA PHE A 144 -10.65 22.10 4.01
C PHE A 144 -10.16 21.04 5.01
N ASP A 145 -10.56 21.19 6.28
CA ASP A 145 -10.41 20.17 7.32
C ASP A 145 -11.80 19.66 7.73
N ALA A 146 -12.05 18.38 7.49
CA ALA A 146 -13.30 17.72 7.83
C ALA A 146 -13.63 17.79 9.34
N LYS A 147 -12.63 17.73 10.22
CA LYS A 147 -12.86 17.80 11.68
C LYS A 147 -13.25 19.19 12.12
N GLU A 148 -12.57 20.21 11.59
CA GLU A 148 -12.86 21.60 11.91
C GLU A 148 -14.26 21.97 11.41
N PHE A 149 -14.57 21.63 10.16
CA PHE A 149 -15.88 21.90 9.58
C PHE A 149 -17.01 21.16 10.29
N ALA A 150 -16.78 19.92 10.74
CA ALA A 150 -17.76 19.18 11.52
C ALA A 150 -18.13 19.89 12.83
N ARG A 151 -17.17 20.46 13.55
CA ARG A 151 -17.45 21.25 14.77
C ARG A 151 -18.29 22.50 14.51
N ILE A 152 -18.17 23.08 13.31
CA ILE A 152 -19.01 24.21 12.89
C ILE A 152 -20.42 23.69 12.63
N LEU A 153 -20.55 22.60 11.86
CA LEU A 153 -21.83 21.99 11.53
C LEU A 153 -22.60 21.48 12.74
N GLU A 154 -21.93 20.91 13.74
CA GLU A 154 -22.56 20.42 14.98
C GLU A 154 -23.34 21.51 15.73
N ARG A 155 -22.93 22.79 15.62
CA ARG A 155 -23.64 23.92 16.22
C ARG A 155 -25.01 24.17 15.56
N TYR A 156 -25.16 23.83 14.29
CA TYR A 156 -26.38 24.03 13.52
C TYR A 156 -27.24 22.76 13.41
N PHE A 157 -26.59 21.59 13.35
CA PHE A 157 -27.21 20.29 13.11
C PHE A 157 -26.72 19.25 14.13
N PRO A 158 -27.20 19.31 15.38
CA PRO A 158 -26.76 18.39 16.43
C PRO A 158 -27.14 16.94 16.09
N ASN A 159 -26.28 15.98 16.45
CA ASN A 159 -26.44 14.52 16.26
C ASN A 159 -26.59 14.04 14.80
N LEU A 160 -26.50 14.93 13.81
CA LEU A 160 -26.63 14.58 12.39
C LEU A 160 -25.29 14.55 11.66
N VAL A 161 -24.18 14.92 12.31
CA VAL A 161 -22.86 15.03 11.66
C VAL A 161 -22.04 13.78 11.95
N LYS A 162 -21.47 13.17 10.90
CA LYS A 162 -20.53 12.05 10.98
C LYS A 162 -19.27 12.39 10.19
N VAL A 163 -18.12 12.25 10.82
CA VAL A 163 -16.82 12.53 10.20
C VAL A 163 -16.16 11.24 9.76
N HIS A 164 -15.78 11.17 8.49
CA HIS A 164 -14.95 10.11 7.95
C HIS A 164 -13.54 10.66 7.77
N GLU A 165 -12.73 10.59 8.82
CA GLU A 165 -11.38 11.17 8.85
C GLU A 165 -10.48 10.63 7.74
N GLU A 166 -10.64 9.35 7.42
CA GLU A 166 -9.83 8.66 6.43
C GLU A 166 -10.09 9.14 5.00
N ALA A 167 -11.32 9.54 4.70
CA ALA A 167 -11.70 10.04 3.39
C ALA A 167 -11.64 11.58 3.32
N GLY A 168 -11.47 12.26 4.45
CA GLY A 168 -11.59 13.73 4.52
C GLY A 168 -13.00 14.23 4.21
N ILE A 169 -14.04 13.44 4.51
CA ILE A 169 -15.43 13.75 4.16
C ILE A 169 -16.27 13.88 5.43
N VAL A 170 -17.17 14.87 5.45
CA VAL A 170 -18.21 15.01 6.48
C VAL A 170 -19.55 14.61 5.87
N VAL A 171 -20.26 13.71 6.53
CA VAL A 171 -21.60 13.26 6.13
C VAL A 171 -22.61 13.83 7.10
N ILE A 172 -23.67 14.44 6.56
CA ILE A 172 -24.77 15.00 7.33
C ILE A 172 -26.01 14.16 7.06
N GLY A 173 -26.54 13.56 8.13
CA GLY A 173 -27.59 12.54 8.07
C GLY A 173 -27.12 11.34 7.28
N GLU A 174 -27.80 11.05 6.17
CA GLU A 174 -27.50 9.92 5.28
C GLU A 174 -27.22 10.33 3.84
N LYS A 175 -27.56 11.57 3.46
CA LYS A 175 -27.68 11.97 2.04
C LYS A 175 -26.71 13.08 1.62
N ILE A 176 -26.22 13.88 2.56
CA ILE A 176 -25.41 15.06 2.24
C ILE A 176 -23.96 14.74 2.57
N LYS A 177 -23.07 14.93 1.58
CA LYS A 177 -21.63 14.72 1.74
C LYS A 177 -20.90 16.02 1.47
N VAL A 178 -19.91 16.32 2.30
CA VAL A 178 -19.07 17.50 2.17
C VAL A 178 -17.62 17.05 2.07
N SER A 179 -16.96 17.49 1.02
CA SER A 179 -15.54 17.26 0.77
C SER A 179 -14.87 18.57 0.37
N GLU A 180 -13.55 18.55 0.18
CA GLU A 180 -12.81 19.69 -0.36
C GLU A 180 -13.31 20.13 -1.76
N LYS A 181 -13.82 19.19 -2.56
CA LYS A 181 -14.40 19.48 -3.88
C LYS A 181 -15.75 20.20 -3.79
N GLY A 182 -16.37 20.23 -2.62
CA GLY A 182 -17.64 20.89 -2.36
C GLY A 182 -18.69 20.00 -1.69
N VAL A 183 -19.94 20.47 -1.76
CA VAL A 183 -21.10 19.87 -1.09
C VAL A 183 -21.96 19.11 -2.11
N GLU A 184 -22.08 17.81 -1.91
CA GLU A 184 -22.95 16.92 -2.68
C GLU A 184 -24.27 16.71 -1.91
N GLY A 185 -25.39 17.03 -2.55
CA GLY A 185 -26.71 16.84 -1.98
C GLY A 185 -27.75 17.88 -2.44
N VAL A 186 -29.02 17.54 -2.23
CA VAL A 186 -30.17 18.36 -2.61
C VAL A 186 -31.10 18.54 -1.42
N GLY A 187 -31.69 19.72 -1.29
CA GLY A 187 -32.68 20.07 -0.27
C GLY A 187 -32.27 21.26 0.59
N PRO A 188 -33.15 21.72 1.48
CA PRO A 188 -32.95 22.95 2.26
C PRO A 188 -31.75 22.86 3.23
N ILE A 189 -31.45 21.66 3.73
CA ILE A 189 -30.26 21.41 4.55
C ILE A 189 -28.99 21.56 3.70
N ALA A 190 -28.96 21.00 2.49
CA ALA A 190 -27.81 21.09 1.60
C ALA A 190 -27.52 22.53 1.18
N ASP A 191 -28.56 23.34 0.93
CA ASP A 191 -28.39 24.77 0.62
C ASP A 191 -27.78 25.55 1.79
N ARG A 192 -28.20 25.23 3.02
CA ARG A 192 -27.61 25.84 4.22
C ARG A 192 -26.16 25.42 4.42
N VAL A 193 -25.84 24.15 4.17
CA VAL A 193 -24.47 23.62 4.26
C VAL A 193 -23.57 24.23 3.19
N ARG A 194 -24.07 24.42 1.97
CA ARG A 194 -23.36 25.14 0.89
C ARG A 194 -22.95 26.55 1.31
N LYS A 195 -23.85 27.30 1.95
CA LYS A 195 -23.54 28.64 2.47
C LYS A 195 -22.43 28.59 3.52
N LEU A 196 -22.56 27.71 4.52
CA LEU A 196 -21.55 27.55 5.56
C LEU A 196 -20.19 27.10 5.02
N PHE A 197 -20.18 26.24 3.99
CA PHE A 197 -18.96 25.81 3.33
C PHE A 197 -18.26 26.98 2.63
N ASN A 198 -19.00 27.78 1.87
CA ASN A 198 -18.43 28.96 1.20
C ASN A 198 -17.87 29.97 2.21
N ASP A 199 -18.61 30.26 3.28
CA ASP A 199 -18.15 31.17 4.35
C ASP A 199 -16.86 30.64 5.01
N TYR A 200 -16.79 29.32 5.21
CA TYR A 200 -15.60 28.66 5.77
C TYR A 200 -14.39 28.77 4.83
N ILE A 201 -14.54 28.46 3.55
CA ILE A 201 -13.44 28.56 2.57
C ILE A 201 -12.96 30.02 2.45
N GLU A 202 -13.87 30.98 2.38
CA GLU A 202 -13.52 32.41 2.33
C GLU A 202 -12.72 32.85 3.58
N SER A 203 -13.08 32.34 4.76
CA SER A 203 -12.31 32.61 5.98
C SER A 203 -10.90 32.02 5.93
N LYS A 204 -10.73 30.81 5.38
CA LYS A 204 -9.43 30.14 5.26
C LYS A 204 -8.53 30.75 4.21
N GLU A 205 -9.08 31.25 3.10
CA GLU A 205 -8.32 31.99 2.09
C GLU A 205 -7.77 33.31 2.65
N LYS A 206 -8.53 34.00 3.50
CA LYS A 206 -8.07 35.22 4.20
C LYS A 206 -6.95 34.92 5.20
N GLU A 207 -7.06 33.82 5.95
CA GLU A 207 -5.99 33.36 6.85
C GLU A 207 -4.72 32.97 6.10
N ALA A 208 -4.82 32.38 4.90
CA ALA A 208 -3.67 31.97 4.11
C ALA A 208 -2.93 33.13 3.41
N SER A 209 -3.59 34.29 3.27
CA SER A 209 -3.05 35.48 2.60
C SER A 209 -2.55 36.57 3.55
N SER A 210 -2.77 36.39 4.86
CA SER A 210 -2.30 37.29 5.94
C SER A 210 -1.02 36.77 6.59
#